data_AF-A0A6C0HBV9-F1
#
_entry.id   AF-A0A6C0HBV9-F1
#
_cell.length_a   1.000
_cell.length_b   1.000
_cell.length_c   1.000
_cell.angle_alpha   90.00
_cell.angle_beta   90.00
_cell.angle_gamma   90.00
#
_symmetry.space_group_name_H-M   'P 1'
#
loop_
_entity.id
_entity.type
_entity.pdbx_description
1 polymer ?
#
loop_
_entity_poly.entity_id
_entity_poly.type
_entity_poly.pdbx_seq_one_letter_code
_entity_poly.pdbx_strand_id
1 'polypeptide(L)'
;MRYTLNDFTDITFAGFDIKLPDETMSIITELALQVGSPTYIKTPIFAKRENNLKAGGGGTNTIFSVTGGGSDFKRKKRGNRAVEVLNDEDWETIRTFQTTVIEQKVGIDAQIDLIRSSLNKMTEKNYGEHSSKIIEILNQLIVEGVIETDMQKVGNAIFEIASNNRFFSKLYADLYTLLIEQFEIMRAIFDSNFNVFLDIFKTIESGNPDANYEHYCKVVKDNERRKALSSFFVNLTVNGVIKKDKLIELTFNLLNQVLVFMKEENKKSEVDEIIENIFILYNKEWFENSDERIDGETFIKVIERLARSKAKDYPSLSNKTIFKCMDMIEM
;
A
#
# COMPACT_ATOMS: atom_id res chain seq x y z
N MET A 1 26.15 -10.44 33.83
CA MET A 1 24.94 -9.79 34.39
C MET A 1 23.76 -10.18 33.52
N ARG A 2 22.61 -10.54 34.12
CA ARG A 2 21.34 -10.70 33.41
C ARG A 2 20.39 -9.67 33.98
N TYR A 3 19.85 -8.83 33.12
CA TYR A 3 18.85 -7.83 33.49
C TYR A 3 17.47 -8.48 33.48
N THR A 4 16.63 -8.10 34.44
CA THR A 4 15.25 -8.52 34.61
C THR A 4 14.30 -7.54 33.92
N LEU A 5 13.05 -7.96 33.71
CA LEU A 5 12.04 -7.12 33.07
C LEU A 5 11.78 -5.81 33.85
N ASN A 6 11.85 -5.88 35.18
CA ASN A 6 11.74 -4.71 36.05
C ASN A 6 12.91 -3.74 35.85
N ASP A 7 14.12 -4.26 35.66
CA ASP A 7 15.27 -3.38 35.41
C ASP A 7 15.06 -2.53 34.15
N PHE A 8 14.43 -3.10 33.11
CA PHE A 8 14.09 -2.34 31.90
C PHE A 8 12.99 -1.30 32.14
N THR A 9 11.93 -1.63 32.89
CA THR A 9 10.88 -0.65 33.21
C THR A 9 11.43 0.48 34.05
N ASP A 10 12.27 0.17 35.02
CA ASP A 10 12.83 1.15 35.95
C ASP A 10 13.80 2.08 35.22
N ILE A 11 14.69 1.55 34.37
CA ILE A 11 15.59 2.36 33.53
C ILE A 11 14.81 3.26 32.55
N THR A 12 13.69 2.77 32.02
CA THR A 12 12.89 3.50 31.02
C THR A 12 12.10 4.65 31.64
N PHE A 13 11.56 4.47 32.86
CA PHE A 13 10.66 5.44 33.48
C PHE A 13 11.29 6.28 34.59
N ALA A 14 12.28 5.76 35.32
CA ALA A 14 13.01 6.52 36.34
C ALA A 14 14.25 7.24 35.78
N GLY A 15 14.63 6.92 34.53
CA GLY A 15 15.87 7.39 33.91
C GLY A 15 17.09 6.62 34.41
N PHE A 16 18.25 6.91 33.82
CA PHE A 16 19.52 6.35 34.26
C PHE A 16 20.60 7.44 34.28
N ASP A 17 21.47 7.41 35.28
CA ASP A 17 22.69 8.22 35.33
C ASP A 17 23.89 7.29 35.06
N ILE A 18 24.36 7.25 33.82
CA ILE A 18 25.60 6.52 33.47
C ILE A 18 26.76 7.50 33.56
N LYS A 19 27.53 7.37 34.63
CA LYS A 19 28.87 7.96 34.71
C LYS A 19 29.86 6.99 34.11
N LEU A 20 30.43 7.37 32.97
CA LEU A 20 31.51 6.61 32.35
C LEU A 20 32.72 6.58 33.28
N PRO A 21 33.46 5.47 33.37
CA PRO A 21 34.70 5.42 34.12
C PRO A 21 35.68 6.47 33.61
N ASP A 22 36.40 7.11 34.54
CA ASP A 22 37.35 8.19 34.23
C ASP A 22 38.42 7.76 33.21
N GLU A 23 38.81 6.49 33.22
CA GLU A 23 39.73 5.90 32.25
C GLU A 23 39.15 5.92 30.82
N THR A 24 37.86 5.64 30.66
CA THR A 24 37.19 5.70 29.35
C THR A 24 37.08 7.14 28.85
N MET A 25 36.78 8.07 29.76
CA MET A 25 36.76 9.50 29.45
C MET A 25 38.14 10.03 29.05
N SER A 26 39.20 9.54 29.70
CA SER A 26 40.58 9.87 29.36
C SER A 26 40.95 9.39 27.96
N ILE A 27 40.60 8.14 27.60
CA ILE A 27 40.84 7.57 26.27
C ILE A 27 40.10 8.38 25.19
N ILE A 28 38.83 8.73 25.43
CA ILE A 28 38.03 9.53 24.48
C ILE A 28 38.68 10.91 24.27
N THR A 29 39.14 11.55 25.34
CA THR A 29 39.79 12.86 25.28
C THR A 29 41.13 12.79 24.54
N GLU A 30 41.91 11.73 24.75
CA GLU A 30 43.19 11.50 24.07
C GLU A 30 42.99 11.27 22.56
N LEU A 31 42.02 10.43 22.19
CA LEU A 31 41.70 10.18 20.77
C LEU A 31 41.22 11.46 20.07
N ALA A 32 40.35 12.25 20.73
CA ALA A 32 39.86 13.51 20.20
C ALA A 32 40.99 14.51 19.93
N LEU A 33 42.00 14.57 20.81
CA LEU A 33 43.20 15.39 20.61
C LEU A 33 44.05 14.92 19.43
N GLN A 34 44.16 13.60 19.20
CA GLN A 34 44.95 13.04 18.09
C GLN A 34 44.30 13.28 16.71
N VAL A 35 42.97 13.24 16.62
CA VAL A 35 42.24 13.45 15.35
C VAL A 35 41.82 14.90 15.11
N GLY A 36 41.82 15.72 16.17
CA GLY A 36 41.52 17.15 16.12
C GLY A 36 42.73 18.08 16.03
N SER A 37 43.96 17.54 16.08
CA SER A 37 45.18 18.35 15.99
C SER A 37 45.26 19.11 14.66
N PRO A 38 45.53 20.44 14.65
CA PRO A 38 45.67 21.21 13.42
C PRO A 38 46.86 20.78 12.54
N THR A 39 47.77 19.95 13.07
CA THR A 39 48.86 19.32 12.31
C THR A 39 48.51 17.93 11.75
N TYR A 40 47.31 17.42 12.02
CA TYR A 40 46.82 16.16 11.47
C TYR A 40 46.64 16.31 9.95
N ILE A 41 47.50 15.62 9.19
CA ILE A 41 47.45 15.61 7.73
C ILE A 41 46.19 14.86 7.31
N LYS A 42 45.12 15.60 6.98
CA LYS A 42 43.93 15.05 6.33
C LYS A 42 44.38 14.19 5.14
N THR A 43 43.78 13.02 5.00
CA THR A 43 43.98 12.13 3.84
C THR A 43 43.96 12.96 2.56
N PRO A 44 44.96 12.81 1.66
CA PRO A 44 45.07 13.67 0.49
C PRO A 44 43.80 13.54 -0.34
N ILE A 45 43.11 14.67 -0.51
CA ILE A 45 41.88 14.75 -1.28
C ILE A 45 42.28 14.51 -2.74
N PHE A 46 41.92 13.36 -3.30
CA PHE A 46 42.13 13.09 -4.71
C PHE A 46 41.21 14.01 -5.52
N ALA A 47 41.77 15.11 -6.03
CA ALA A 47 41.08 15.95 -6.99
C ALA A 47 40.78 15.10 -8.24
N LYS A 48 39.50 14.96 -8.55
CA LYS A 48 39.05 14.28 -9.77
C LYS A 48 39.60 15.05 -10.97
N ARG A 49 40.48 14.44 -11.77
CA ARG A 49 41.00 15.06 -13.01
C ARG A 49 39.83 15.51 -13.88
N GLU A 50 39.78 16.79 -14.20
CA GLU A 50 38.92 17.29 -15.27
C GLU A 50 39.41 16.70 -16.59
N ASN A 51 38.56 15.89 -17.23
CA ASN A 51 38.81 15.42 -18.58
C ASN A 51 38.65 16.60 -19.56
N ASN A 52 39.74 17.32 -19.80
CA ASN A 52 39.87 18.23 -20.94
C ASN A 52 40.06 17.41 -22.22
N LEU A 53 38.96 16.99 -22.85
CA LEU A 53 38.99 16.49 -24.21
C LEU A 53 38.74 17.67 -25.17
N LYS A 54 39.83 18.28 -25.64
CA LYS A 54 39.85 19.00 -26.93
C LYS A 54 40.38 18.05 -28.01
N ALA A 55 39.56 17.94 -29.07
CA ALA A 55 39.87 17.88 -30.50
C ALA A 55 41.16 17.18 -31.01
N GLY A 56 40.93 16.29 -31.99
CA GLY A 56 41.90 15.82 -33.00
C GLY A 56 42.58 14.51 -32.58
N GLY A 57 42.66 13.44 -33.37
CA GLY A 57 42.33 13.17 -34.77
C GLY A 57 43.13 11.90 -35.14
N GLY A 58 42.56 11.00 -35.95
CA GLY A 58 43.31 10.01 -36.72
C GLY A 58 43.26 8.53 -36.28
N GLY A 59 42.50 7.74 -37.06
CA GLY A 59 42.75 6.34 -37.48
C GLY A 59 42.74 5.24 -36.41
N THR A 60 42.17 4.05 -36.58
CA THR A 60 41.54 3.33 -37.70
C THR A 60 40.94 2.04 -37.11
N ASN A 61 39.78 1.60 -37.61
CA ASN A 61 39.17 0.24 -37.64
C ASN A 61 39.11 -0.60 -36.35
N THR A 62 37.99 -1.17 -35.90
CA THR A 62 37.09 -2.10 -36.64
C THR A 62 35.69 -2.24 -35.99
N ILE A 63 34.64 -2.25 -36.84
CA ILE A 63 33.51 -3.22 -36.90
C ILE A 63 32.48 -3.25 -35.74
N PHE A 64 31.38 -2.48 -35.86
CA PHE A 64 30.00 -2.89 -36.23
C PHE A 64 29.03 -1.70 -36.07
N SER A 65 28.40 -1.29 -37.18
CA SER A 65 27.28 -0.32 -37.24
C SER A 65 26.02 -1.10 -37.65
N VAL A 66 24.79 -0.75 -37.24
CA VAL A 66 23.89 0.22 -37.90
C VAL A 66 22.58 0.18 -37.07
N THR A 67 22.24 1.20 -36.28
CA THR A 67 21.50 2.46 -36.54
C THR A 67 20.06 2.39 -36.04
N GLY A 68 19.73 3.29 -35.12
CA GLY A 68 18.38 3.77 -34.89
C GLY A 68 18.12 5.13 -35.56
N GLY A 69 16.93 5.64 -35.29
CA GLY A 69 16.50 7.03 -35.37
C GLY A 69 15.05 7.07 -34.88
N GLY A 70 14.58 7.92 -33.99
CA GLY A 70 15.20 8.97 -33.17
C GLY A 70 14.11 9.55 -32.27
N SER A 71 14.44 9.95 -31.04
CA SER A 71 13.94 11.15 -30.35
C SER A 71 14.37 11.14 -28.88
N ASP A 72 14.95 12.27 -28.49
CA ASP A 72 15.62 12.58 -27.24
C ASP A 72 14.78 12.37 -25.97
N PHE A 73 15.32 11.58 -25.02
CA PHE A 73 15.11 11.84 -23.60
C PHE A 73 16.42 11.68 -22.83
N LYS A 74 17.08 12.83 -22.57
CA LYS A 74 18.19 12.95 -21.63
C LYS A 74 17.71 12.53 -20.24
N ARG A 75 18.08 11.32 -19.79
CA ARG A 75 18.01 10.93 -18.38
C ARG A 75 18.92 11.85 -17.56
N LYS A 76 18.34 12.88 -16.94
CA LYS A 76 18.98 13.63 -15.85
C LYS A 76 19.22 12.65 -14.69
N LYS A 77 20.44 12.15 -14.59
CA LYS A 77 20.94 11.42 -13.42
C LYS A 77 20.86 12.40 -12.24
N ARG A 78 19.91 12.19 -11.32
CA ARG A 78 19.81 12.91 -10.05
C ARG A 78 21.18 12.86 -9.37
N GLY A 79 21.88 13.99 -9.35
CA GLY A 79 23.07 14.14 -8.55
C GLY A 79 22.66 14.10 -7.07
N ASN A 80 23.34 13.26 -6.29
CA ASN A 80 23.38 13.41 -4.85
C ASN A 80 23.94 14.81 -4.55
N ARG A 81 23.06 15.78 -4.33
CA ARG A 81 23.39 16.93 -3.50
C ARG A 81 23.53 16.35 -2.10
N ALA A 82 24.77 16.07 -1.70
CA ALA A 82 25.10 16.01 -0.30
C ALA A 82 24.58 17.32 0.31
N VAL A 83 23.73 17.20 1.32
CA VAL A 83 23.32 18.31 2.17
C VAL A 83 24.62 18.85 2.76
N GLU A 84 25.07 20.01 2.28
CA GLU A 84 26.13 20.76 2.95
C GLU A 84 25.52 21.23 4.27
N VAL A 85 25.85 20.53 5.36
CA VAL A 85 25.63 21.03 6.71
C VAL A 85 26.61 22.20 6.87
N LEU A 86 26.08 23.42 6.84
CA LEU A 86 26.88 24.64 6.68
C LEU A 86 27.20 25.33 8.00
N ASN A 87 26.65 24.88 9.14
CA ASN A 87 26.99 25.50 10.43
C ASN A 87 26.76 24.58 11.64
N ASP A 88 27.38 24.91 12.78
CA ASP A 88 27.24 24.15 14.05
C ASP A 88 25.78 24.15 14.58
N GLU A 89 24.98 25.18 14.25
CA GLU A 89 23.53 25.23 14.55
C GLU A 89 22.72 24.17 13.79
N ASP A 90 23.12 23.81 12.56
CA ASP A 90 22.47 22.74 11.79
C ASP A 90 22.77 21.36 12.39
N TRP A 91 23.92 21.19 13.05
CA TRP A 91 24.23 19.99 13.81
C TRP A 91 23.47 19.89 15.13
N GLU A 92 23.19 21.02 15.79
CA GLU A 92 22.36 21.07 17.01
C GLU A 92 20.89 20.75 16.69
N THR A 93 20.35 21.24 15.57
CA THR A 93 18.97 20.89 15.15
C THR A 93 18.82 19.43 14.71
N ILE A 94 19.85 18.83 14.10
CA ILE A 94 19.87 17.38 13.82
C ILE A 94 20.00 16.56 15.12
N ARG A 95 20.64 17.12 16.17
CA ARG A 95 20.76 16.50 17.50
C ARG A 95 19.56 16.71 18.40
N THR A 96 18.66 17.64 18.10
CA THR A 96 17.35 17.71 18.76
C THR A 96 16.48 16.54 18.30
N PHE A 97 16.79 15.35 18.82
CA PHE A 97 15.94 14.18 18.78
C PHE A 97 14.62 14.60 19.40
N GLN A 98 13.58 14.79 18.59
CA GLN A 98 12.24 14.87 19.12
C GLN A 98 11.91 13.47 19.63
N THR A 99 12.14 13.25 20.92
CA THR A 99 11.70 12.04 21.61
C THR A 99 10.24 11.85 21.25
N THR A 100 9.95 10.79 20.50
CA THR A 100 8.58 10.42 20.20
C THR A 100 7.88 10.21 21.53
N VAL A 101 6.98 11.13 21.88
CA VAL A 101 6.11 10.98 23.04
C VAL A 101 5.24 9.76 22.73
N ILE A 102 5.54 8.64 23.38
CA ILE A 102 4.68 7.47 23.33
C ILE A 102 3.42 7.87 24.11
N GLU A 103 2.43 8.44 23.40
CA GLU A 103 1.11 8.66 23.97
C GLU A 103 0.53 7.30 24.35
N GLN A 104 0.40 7.09 25.65
CA GLN A 104 -0.27 5.92 26.18
C GLN A 104 -1.77 6.10 25.89
N LYS A 105 -2.23 5.56 24.77
CA LYS A 105 -3.67 5.50 24.47
C LYS A 105 -4.36 4.72 25.58
N VAL A 106 -5.37 5.32 26.21
CA VAL A 106 -6.15 4.73 27.30
C VAL A 106 -7.58 4.45 26.81
N GLY A 107 -8.20 3.40 27.32
CA GLY A 107 -9.59 3.05 26.99
C GLY A 107 -9.72 2.34 25.65
N ILE A 108 -10.75 2.67 24.88
CA ILE A 108 -11.10 1.98 23.63
C ILE A 108 -9.99 2.04 22.58
N ASP A 109 -9.26 3.14 22.50
CA ASP A 109 -8.14 3.26 21.55
C ASP A 109 -7.00 2.28 21.84
N ALA A 110 -6.80 1.90 23.11
CA ALA A 110 -5.86 0.85 23.49
C ALA A 110 -6.32 -0.51 22.98
N GLN A 111 -7.63 -0.79 23.08
CA GLN A 111 -8.22 -2.04 22.60
C GLN A 111 -8.15 -2.15 21.07
N ILE A 112 -8.40 -1.04 20.36
CA ILE A 112 -8.21 -0.96 18.91
C ILE A 112 -6.75 -1.26 18.54
N ASP A 113 -5.77 -0.74 19.28
CA ASP A 113 -4.36 -1.01 19.00
C ASP A 113 -3.95 -2.45 19.32
N LEU A 114 -4.54 -3.08 20.34
CA LEU A 114 -4.36 -4.51 20.60
C LEU A 114 -4.93 -5.36 19.45
N ILE A 115 -6.12 -5.02 18.96
CA ILE A 115 -6.76 -5.69 17.82
C ILE A 115 -5.91 -5.51 16.56
N ARG A 116 -5.43 -4.29 16.27
CA ARG A 116 -4.48 -4.00 15.19
C ARG A 116 -3.23 -4.87 15.28
N SER A 117 -2.65 -4.98 16.47
CA SER A 117 -1.49 -5.84 16.68
C SER A 117 -1.81 -7.31 16.43
N SER A 118 -2.98 -7.80 16.84
CA SER A 118 -3.39 -9.19 16.60
C SER A 118 -3.59 -9.44 15.10
N LEU A 119 -4.33 -8.57 14.41
CA LEU A 119 -4.59 -8.66 12.96
C LEU A 119 -3.30 -8.66 12.12
N ASN A 120 -2.35 -7.77 12.44
CA ASN A 120 -1.10 -7.66 11.68
C ASN A 120 -0.11 -8.81 11.95
N LYS A 121 -0.22 -9.49 13.09
CA LYS A 121 0.59 -10.68 13.43
C LYS A 121 -0.07 -12.00 13.00
N MET A 122 -1.31 -11.92 12.53
CA MET A 122 -2.09 -13.08 12.14
C MET A 122 -1.56 -13.67 10.83
N THR A 123 -1.41 -14.99 10.85
CA THR A 123 -1.03 -15.85 9.74
C THR A 123 -1.90 -17.10 9.79
N GLU A 124 -1.86 -17.94 8.77
CA GLU A 124 -2.60 -19.21 8.76
C GLU A 124 -2.25 -20.12 9.94
N LYS A 125 -0.98 -20.10 10.39
CA LYS A 125 -0.48 -21.00 11.45
C LYS A 125 -0.95 -20.62 12.85
N ASN A 126 -1.10 -19.33 13.11
CA ASN A 126 -1.49 -18.77 14.41
C ASN A 126 -2.87 -18.11 14.35
N TYR A 127 -3.68 -18.46 13.34
CA TYR A 127 -5.02 -17.93 13.14
C TYR A 127 -5.89 -18.12 14.38
N GLY A 128 -5.96 -19.35 14.91
CA GLY A 128 -6.79 -19.68 16.07
C GLY A 128 -6.41 -18.89 17.33
N GLU A 129 -5.13 -18.60 17.53
CA GLU A 129 -4.65 -17.80 18.67
C GLU A 129 -5.10 -16.34 18.54
N HIS A 130 -4.83 -15.71 17.38
CA HIS A 130 -5.16 -14.31 17.18
C HIS A 130 -6.66 -14.04 17.02
N SER A 131 -7.41 -14.96 16.40
CA SER A 131 -8.86 -14.84 16.29
C SER A 131 -9.54 -14.94 17.66
N SER A 132 -9.14 -15.92 18.48
CA SER A 132 -9.66 -16.08 19.85
C SER A 132 -9.36 -14.83 20.68
N LYS A 133 -8.14 -14.28 20.58
CA LYS A 133 -7.78 -13.05 21.28
C LYS A 133 -8.62 -11.84 20.86
N ILE A 134 -8.96 -11.71 19.57
CA ILE A 134 -9.85 -10.62 19.10
C ILE A 134 -11.27 -10.82 19.65
N ILE A 135 -11.79 -12.05 19.60
CA ILE A 135 -13.11 -12.41 20.14
C ILE A 135 -13.19 -12.11 21.64
N GLU A 136 -12.15 -12.45 22.42
CA GLU A 136 -12.07 -12.14 23.84
C GLU A 136 -12.14 -10.63 24.11
N ILE A 137 -11.38 -9.83 23.36
CA ILE A 137 -11.43 -8.36 23.48
C ILE A 137 -12.84 -7.83 23.19
N LEU A 138 -13.48 -8.31 22.11
CA LEU A 138 -14.84 -7.88 21.76
C LEU A 138 -15.87 -8.29 22.82
N ASN A 139 -15.78 -9.50 23.36
CA ASN A 139 -16.64 -9.96 24.45
C ASN A 139 -16.46 -9.13 25.72
N GLN A 140 -15.22 -8.78 26.08
CA GLN A 140 -14.95 -7.90 27.22
C GLN A 140 -15.61 -6.53 27.06
N LEU A 141 -15.49 -5.93 25.88
CA LEU A 141 -16.12 -4.64 25.58
C LEU A 141 -17.66 -4.69 25.69
N ILE A 142 -18.28 -5.82 25.31
CA ILE A 142 -19.73 -6.02 25.46
C ILE A 142 -20.11 -6.16 26.95
N VAL A 143 -19.35 -6.94 27.71
CA VAL A 143 -19.60 -7.15 29.16
C VAL A 143 -19.42 -5.85 29.95
N GLU A 144 -18.45 -5.03 29.58
CA GLU A 144 -18.21 -3.71 30.18
C GLU A 144 -19.31 -2.68 29.83
N GLY A 145 -20.27 -3.03 28.96
CA GLY A 145 -21.39 -2.16 28.60
C GLY A 145 -20.94 -0.93 27.80
N VAL A 146 -19.90 -1.09 26.97
CA VAL A 146 -19.36 0.00 26.15
C VAL A 146 -20.44 0.58 25.25
N ILE A 147 -20.43 1.90 25.11
CA ILE A 147 -21.41 2.64 24.32
C ILE A 147 -21.31 2.19 22.86
N GLU A 148 -22.46 2.05 22.20
CA GLU A 148 -22.58 1.56 20.83
C GLU A 148 -21.65 2.30 19.84
N THR A 149 -21.47 3.61 20.01
CA THR A 149 -20.58 4.44 19.18
C THR A 149 -19.12 3.99 19.22
N ASP A 150 -18.66 3.51 20.37
CA ASP A 150 -17.28 3.06 20.54
C ASP A 150 -17.09 1.64 20.02
N MET A 151 -18.10 0.79 20.17
CA MET A 151 -18.11 -0.51 19.50
C MET A 151 -18.12 -0.36 17.97
N GLN A 152 -18.84 0.63 17.44
CA GLN A 152 -18.79 0.98 16.02
C GLN A 152 -17.39 1.40 15.58
N LYS A 153 -16.66 2.20 16.38
CA LYS A 153 -15.26 2.55 16.07
C LYS A 153 -14.36 1.31 16.01
N VAL A 154 -14.52 0.39 16.95
CA VAL A 154 -13.75 -0.86 16.99
C VAL A 154 -14.02 -1.70 15.74
N GLY A 155 -15.29 -1.96 15.42
CA GLY A 155 -15.63 -2.76 14.25
C GLY A 155 -15.26 -2.08 12.93
N ASN A 156 -15.39 -0.76 12.82
CA ASN A 156 -14.88 0.00 11.66
C ASN A 156 -13.37 -0.15 11.50
N ALA A 157 -12.60 -0.13 12.60
CA ALA A 157 -11.16 -0.35 12.56
C ALA A 157 -10.82 -1.77 12.09
N ILE A 158 -11.55 -2.79 12.57
CA ILE A 158 -11.38 -4.18 12.12
C ILE A 158 -11.66 -4.28 10.61
N PHE A 159 -12.79 -3.74 10.15
CA PHE A 159 -13.18 -3.77 8.74
C PHE A 159 -12.11 -3.10 7.87
N GLU A 160 -11.68 -1.90 8.20
CA GLU A 160 -10.65 -1.16 7.45
C GLU A 160 -9.33 -1.93 7.34
N ILE A 161 -8.89 -2.58 8.41
CA ILE A 161 -7.63 -3.35 8.38
C ILE A 161 -7.81 -4.60 7.51
N ALA A 162 -8.92 -5.30 7.69
CA ALA A 162 -9.25 -6.51 6.93
C ALA A 162 -9.37 -6.23 5.43
N SER A 163 -9.98 -5.10 5.06
CA SER A 163 -10.30 -4.78 3.67
C SER A 163 -9.16 -4.12 2.89
N ASN A 164 -8.20 -3.49 3.56
CA ASN A 164 -7.09 -2.77 2.91
C ASN A 164 -5.88 -3.66 2.58
N ASN A 165 -5.89 -4.95 2.94
CA ASN A 165 -4.77 -5.86 2.69
C ASN A 165 -5.11 -6.90 1.62
N ARG A 166 -4.60 -6.70 0.41
CA ARG A 166 -4.82 -7.63 -0.71
C ARG A 166 -4.24 -9.03 -0.45
N PHE A 167 -3.04 -9.11 0.12
CA PHE A 167 -2.32 -10.37 0.29
C PHE A 167 -2.98 -11.29 1.33
N PHE A 168 -3.44 -10.72 2.44
CA PHE A 168 -4.16 -11.47 3.49
C PHE A 168 -5.68 -11.43 3.34
N SER A 169 -6.21 -11.01 2.17
CA SER A 169 -7.64 -10.79 1.96
C SER A 169 -8.50 -12.03 2.29
N LYS A 170 -8.02 -13.24 1.96
CA LYS A 170 -8.71 -14.49 2.31
C LYS A 170 -8.74 -14.72 3.82
N LEU A 171 -7.58 -14.69 4.46
CA LEU A 171 -7.43 -14.88 5.91
C LEU A 171 -8.28 -13.89 6.71
N TYR A 172 -8.30 -12.64 6.26
CA TYR A 172 -9.10 -11.58 6.87
C TYR A 172 -10.60 -11.72 6.57
N ALA A 173 -10.99 -12.22 5.40
CA ALA A 173 -12.39 -12.54 5.11
C ALA A 173 -12.91 -13.67 6.01
N ASP A 174 -12.11 -14.71 6.22
CA ASP A 174 -12.44 -15.83 7.12
C ASP A 174 -12.65 -15.35 8.56
N LEU A 175 -11.75 -14.47 9.05
CA LEU A 175 -11.91 -13.83 10.35
C LEU A 175 -13.17 -12.98 10.39
N TYR A 176 -13.41 -12.15 9.37
CA TYR A 176 -14.55 -11.25 9.37
C TYR A 176 -15.88 -12.01 9.33
N THR A 177 -15.95 -13.13 8.59
CA THR A 177 -17.09 -14.05 8.62
C THR A 177 -17.34 -14.58 10.03
N LEU A 178 -16.30 -15.07 10.72
CA LEU A 178 -16.40 -15.54 12.10
C LEU A 178 -16.94 -14.45 13.04
N LEU A 179 -16.49 -13.21 12.86
CA LEU A 179 -16.95 -12.08 13.67
C LEU A 179 -18.40 -11.67 13.38
N ILE A 180 -18.84 -11.71 12.11
CA ILE A 180 -20.25 -11.45 11.75
C ILE A 180 -21.18 -12.47 12.40
N GLU A 181 -20.79 -13.74 12.44
CA GLU A 181 -21.61 -14.81 13.00
C GLU A 181 -21.75 -14.69 14.53
N GLN A 182 -20.75 -14.14 15.21
CA GLN A 182 -20.74 -14.01 16.67
C GLN A 182 -21.26 -12.66 17.18
N PHE A 183 -21.15 -11.59 16.39
CA PHE A 183 -21.46 -10.23 16.83
C PHE A 183 -22.36 -9.51 15.82
N GLU A 184 -23.63 -9.27 16.19
CA GLU A 184 -24.60 -8.59 15.33
C GLU A 184 -24.13 -7.21 14.86
N ILE A 185 -23.38 -6.49 15.70
CA ILE A 185 -22.84 -5.17 15.34
C ILE A 185 -21.88 -5.24 14.14
N MET A 186 -21.13 -6.35 13.98
CA MET A 186 -20.22 -6.52 12.85
C MET A 186 -20.98 -6.64 11.52
N ARG A 187 -22.20 -7.19 11.56
CA ARG A 187 -23.12 -7.20 10.41
C ARG A 187 -23.61 -5.79 10.08
N ALA A 188 -24.04 -5.03 11.08
CA ALA A 188 -24.48 -3.64 10.87
C ALA A 188 -23.35 -2.75 10.31
N ILE A 189 -22.14 -2.91 10.83
CA ILE A 189 -20.93 -2.22 10.35
C ILE A 189 -20.61 -2.62 8.93
N PHE A 190 -20.71 -3.92 8.60
CA PHE A 190 -20.53 -4.40 7.24
C PHE A 190 -21.52 -3.74 6.28
N ASP A 191 -22.82 -3.80 6.56
CA ASP A 191 -23.86 -3.28 5.67
C ASP A 191 -23.76 -1.76 5.48
N SER A 192 -23.41 -1.02 6.54
CA SER A 192 -23.16 0.43 6.49
C SER A 192 -21.97 0.76 5.59
N ASN A 193 -20.84 0.08 5.82
CA ASN A 193 -19.61 0.33 5.08
C ASN A 193 -19.66 -0.19 3.64
N PHE A 194 -20.38 -1.27 3.39
CA PHE A 194 -20.47 -1.89 2.07
C PHE A 194 -20.92 -0.87 1.02
N ASN A 195 -21.99 -0.12 1.30
CA ASN A 195 -22.50 0.90 0.38
C ASN A 195 -21.50 2.05 0.14
N VAL A 196 -20.85 2.53 1.21
CA VAL A 196 -19.80 3.56 1.11
C VAL A 196 -18.63 3.07 0.25
N PHE A 197 -18.29 1.78 0.35
CA PHE A 197 -17.24 1.18 -0.47
C PHE A 197 -17.67 0.86 -1.89
N LEU A 198 -18.96 0.78 -2.22
CA LEU A 198 -19.39 0.76 -3.62
C LEU A 198 -19.13 2.13 -4.29
N ASP A 199 -19.19 3.23 -3.55
CA ASP A 199 -18.97 4.57 -4.11
C ASP A 199 -17.53 4.81 -4.55
N ILE A 200 -16.53 4.15 -3.96
CA ILE A 200 -15.13 4.29 -4.37
C ILE A 200 -14.89 3.78 -5.80
N PHE A 201 -15.77 2.90 -6.29
CA PHE A 201 -15.72 2.36 -7.65
C PHE A 201 -16.36 3.31 -8.67
N LYS A 202 -17.18 4.28 -8.23
CA LYS A 202 -17.77 5.30 -9.12
C LYS A 202 -16.73 6.32 -9.58
N THR A 203 -15.77 6.67 -8.71
CA THR A 203 -14.76 7.70 -8.96
C THR A 203 -13.39 7.06 -9.18
N ILE A 204 -13.11 6.70 -10.43
CA ILE A 204 -11.81 6.19 -10.86
C ILE A 204 -11.15 7.26 -11.72
N GLU A 205 -10.05 7.79 -11.21
CA GLU A 205 -9.28 8.88 -11.81
C GLU A 205 -7.87 8.41 -12.11
N SER A 206 -7.22 9.12 -13.03
CA SER A 206 -5.80 8.94 -13.33
C SER A 206 -4.99 10.13 -12.80
N GLY A 207 -3.84 9.83 -12.20
CA GLY A 207 -2.88 10.83 -11.77
C GLY A 207 -1.73 10.95 -12.76
N ASN A 208 -1.19 12.16 -12.95
CA ASN A 208 0.05 12.38 -13.68
C ASN A 208 1.18 12.79 -12.69
N PRO A 209 2.26 11.99 -12.55
CA PRO A 209 3.34 12.28 -11.60
C PRO A 209 4.14 13.54 -11.96
N ASP A 210 4.18 13.92 -13.24
CA ASP A 210 4.89 15.10 -13.71
C ASP A 210 4.08 16.39 -13.49
N ALA A 211 2.75 16.29 -13.43
CA ALA A 211 1.86 17.43 -13.21
C ALA A 211 1.57 17.67 -11.73
N ASN A 212 1.19 16.63 -10.98
CA ASN A 212 0.92 16.70 -9.55
C ASN A 212 1.26 15.37 -8.88
N TYR A 213 2.47 15.30 -8.32
CA TYR A 213 2.98 14.10 -7.68
C TYR A 213 2.17 13.68 -6.45
N GLU A 214 1.69 14.63 -5.65
CA GLU A 214 0.92 14.32 -4.43
C GLU A 214 -0.44 13.70 -4.79
N HIS A 215 -1.13 14.27 -5.77
CA HIS A 215 -2.37 13.70 -6.29
C HIS A 215 -2.13 12.32 -6.93
N TYR A 216 -1.04 12.15 -7.69
CA TYR A 216 -0.65 10.85 -8.23
C TYR A 216 -0.45 9.79 -7.12
N CYS A 217 0.27 10.12 -6.06
CA CYS A 217 0.44 9.23 -4.91
C CYS A 217 -0.88 8.84 -4.26
N LYS A 218 -1.82 9.80 -4.12
CA LYS A 218 -3.16 9.52 -3.61
C LYS A 218 -3.92 8.56 -4.52
N VAL A 219 -3.95 8.82 -5.83
CA VAL A 219 -4.63 7.96 -6.82
C VAL A 219 -4.07 6.54 -6.81
N VAL A 220 -2.74 6.38 -6.74
CA VAL A 220 -2.11 5.05 -6.65
C VAL A 220 -2.54 4.32 -5.37
N LYS A 221 -2.57 5.01 -4.23
CA LYS A 221 -3.04 4.45 -2.96
C LYS A 221 -4.51 4.01 -3.04
N ASP A 222 -5.36 4.84 -3.65
CA ASP A 222 -6.79 4.55 -3.81
C ASP A 222 -7.02 3.38 -4.78
N ASN A 223 -6.20 3.25 -5.83
CA ASN A 223 -6.23 2.11 -6.76
C ASN A 223 -5.86 0.80 -6.07
N GLU A 224 -4.81 0.78 -5.24
CA GLU A 224 -4.43 -0.41 -4.48
C GLU A 224 -5.48 -0.77 -3.42
N ARG A 225 -6.08 0.25 -2.78
CA ARG A 225 -7.22 0.07 -1.87
C ARG A 225 -8.41 -0.59 -2.58
N ARG A 226 -8.77 -0.14 -3.79
CA ARG A 226 -9.83 -0.76 -4.62
C ARG A 226 -9.54 -2.23 -4.90
N LYS A 227 -8.32 -2.57 -5.29
CA LYS A 227 -7.92 -3.96 -5.59
C LYS A 227 -7.97 -4.84 -4.33
N ALA A 228 -7.54 -4.32 -3.19
CA ALA A 228 -7.63 -5.02 -1.91
C ALA A 228 -9.10 -5.29 -1.53
N LEU A 229 -9.97 -4.28 -1.65
CA LEU A 229 -11.41 -4.39 -1.41
C LEU A 229 -12.08 -5.39 -2.36
N SER A 230 -11.78 -5.33 -3.66
CA SER A 230 -12.28 -6.29 -4.65
C SER A 230 -11.93 -7.73 -4.26
N SER A 231 -10.66 -7.96 -3.87
CA SER A 231 -10.21 -9.28 -3.39
C SER A 231 -10.92 -9.71 -2.12
N PHE A 232 -11.11 -8.79 -1.17
CA PHE A 232 -11.83 -9.05 0.08
C PHE A 232 -13.30 -9.41 -0.18
N PHE A 233 -13.99 -8.68 -1.06
CA PHE A 233 -15.40 -8.95 -1.42
C PHE A 233 -15.59 -10.29 -2.12
N VAL A 234 -14.67 -10.70 -3.00
CA VAL A 234 -14.72 -12.05 -3.60
C VAL A 234 -14.64 -13.11 -2.52
N ASN A 235 -13.70 -13.00 -1.59
CA ASN A 235 -13.56 -13.98 -0.49
C ASN A 235 -14.79 -13.96 0.44
N LEU A 236 -15.34 -12.80 0.77
CA LEU A 236 -16.60 -12.71 1.53
C LEU A 236 -17.80 -13.31 0.80
N THR A 237 -17.81 -13.26 -0.54
CA THR A 237 -18.84 -13.90 -1.36
C THR A 237 -18.66 -15.42 -1.36
N VAL A 238 -17.42 -15.92 -1.43
CA VAL A 238 -17.11 -17.34 -1.24
C VAL A 238 -17.59 -17.83 0.13
N ASN A 239 -17.39 -17.03 1.18
CA ASN A 239 -17.83 -17.33 2.54
C ASN A 239 -19.34 -17.10 2.77
N GLY A 240 -20.09 -16.66 1.76
CA GLY A 240 -21.55 -16.49 1.84
C GLY A 240 -22.03 -15.25 2.59
N VAL A 241 -21.12 -14.35 2.99
CA VAL A 241 -21.49 -13.07 3.64
C VAL A 241 -22.12 -12.12 2.62
N ILE A 242 -21.54 -12.06 1.41
CA ILE A 242 -22.07 -11.28 0.29
C ILE A 242 -22.82 -12.21 -0.66
N LYS A 243 -24.01 -11.81 -1.09
CA LYS A 243 -24.76 -12.54 -2.12
C LYS A 243 -24.07 -12.41 -3.47
N LYS A 244 -23.95 -13.51 -4.21
CA LYS A 244 -23.35 -13.55 -5.56
C LYS A 244 -23.94 -12.50 -6.49
N ASP A 245 -25.27 -12.36 -6.50
CA ASP A 245 -25.98 -11.37 -7.34
C ASP A 245 -25.48 -9.95 -7.12
N LYS A 246 -25.15 -9.57 -5.88
CA LYS A 246 -24.63 -8.23 -5.57
C LYS A 246 -23.23 -7.99 -6.10
N LEU A 247 -22.38 -9.00 -6.07
CA LEU A 247 -21.03 -8.91 -6.64
C LEU A 247 -21.08 -8.89 -8.18
N ILE A 248 -22.00 -9.65 -8.78
CA ILE A 248 -22.27 -9.63 -10.21
C ILE A 248 -22.76 -8.24 -10.64
N GLU A 249 -23.79 -7.69 -9.98
CA GLU A 249 -24.34 -6.35 -10.24
C GLU A 249 -23.25 -5.27 -10.22
N LEU A 250 -22.37 -5.28 -9.19
CA LEU A 250 -21.22 -4.39 -9.10
C LEU A 250 -20.29 -4.52 -10.30
N THR A 251 -19.96 -5.75 -10.68
CA THR A 251 -19.02 -6.03 -11.76
C THR A 251 -19.59 -5.64 -13.13
N PHE A 252 -20.90 -5.81 -13.32
CA PHE A 252 -21.63 -5.31 -14.48
C PHE A 252 -21.63 -3.78 -14.55
N ASN A 253 -21.82 -3.09 -13.42
CA ASN A 253 -21.74 -1.62 -13.36
C ASN A 253 -20.34 -1.11 -13.75
N LEU A 254 -19.29 -1.78 -13.29
CA LEU A 254 -17.91 -1.48 -13.69
C LEU A 254 -17.68 -1.73 -15.19
N LEU A 255 -18.20 -2.84 -15.73
CA LEU A 255 -18.07 -3.15 -17.15
C LEU A 255 -18.81 -2.13 -18.03
N ASN A 256 -20.00 -1.67 -17.60
CA ASN A 256 -20.70 -0.56 -18.25
C ASN A 256 -19.85 0.71 -18.26
N GLN A 257 -19.18 1.04 -17.15
CA GLN A 257 -18.28 2.19 -17.08
C GLN A 257 -17.11 2.06 -18.06
N VAL A 258 -16.53 0.86 -18.21
CA VAL A 258 -15.50 0.57 -19.24
C VAL A 258 -16.04 0.86 -20.64
N LEU A 259 -17.24 0.38 -20.97
CA LEU A 259 -17.84 0.57 -22.30
C LEU A 259 -18.13 2.04 -22.64
N VAL A 260 -18.39 2.87 -21.63
CA VAL A 260 -18.53 4.32 -21.78
C VAL A 260 -17.15 4.97 -21.96
N PHE A 261 -16.24 4.77 -21.00
CA PHE A 261 -14.94 5.43 -20.97
C PHE A 261 -14.02 5.03 -22.14
N MET A 262 -14.14 3.81 -22.66
CA MET A 262 -13.33 3.39 -23.82
C MET A 262 -13.59 4.26 -25.06
N LYS A 263 -14.79 4.84 -25.19
CA LYS A 263 -15.21 5.69 -26.32
C LYS A 263 -14.76 7.14 -26.16
N GLU A 264 -14.42 7.56 -24.95
CA GLU A 264 -13.93 8.91 -24.65
C GLU A 264 -12.42 9.00 -24.87
N GLU A 265 -11.92 10.19 -25.21
CA GLU A 265 -10.46 10.44 -25.30
C GLU A 265 -9.85 10.61 -23.90
N ASN A 266 -8.56 10.25 -23.76
CA ASN A 266 -7.77 10.44 -22.53
C ASN A 266 -8.28 9.70 -21.27
N LYS A 267 -9.05 8.62 -21.44
CA LYS A 267 -9.56 7.76 -20.34
C LYS A 267 -8.89 6.40 -20.24
N LYS A 268 -7.78 6.22 -20.95
CA LYS A 268 -7.09 4.93 -21.08
C LYS A 268 -6.63 4.35 -19.74
N SER A 269 -6.13 5.20 -18.84
CA SER A 269 -5.64 4.75 -17.52
C SER A 269 -6.80 4.33 -16.62
N GLU A 270 -7.93 5.02 -16.68
CA GLU A 270 -9.13 4.72 -15.93
C GLU A 270 -9.73 3.38 -16.37
N VAL A 271 -9.84 3.18 -17.69
CA VAL A 271 -10.26 1.89 -18.27
C VAL A 271 -9.36 0.75 -17.80
N ASP A 272 -8.03 0.96 -17.83
CA ASP A 272 -7.05 -0.04 -17.37
C ASP A 272 -7.15 -0.36 -15.87
N GLU A 273 -7.54 0.59 -15.01
CA GLU A 273 -7.73 0.32 -13.58
C GLU A 273 -9.10 -0.31 -13.27
N ILE A 274 -10.15 0.06 -14.02
CA ILE A 274 -11.46 -0.59 -13.89
C ILE A 274 -11.37 -2.06 -14.30
N ILE A 275 -10.77 -2.36 -15.46
CA ILE A 275 -10.66 -3.74 -15.93
C ILE A 275 -9.83 -4.63 -15.00
N GLU A 276 -8.83 -4.07 -14.31
CA GLU A 276 -8.06 -4.81 -13.31
C GLU A 276 -8.93 -5.19 -12.11
N ASN A 277 -9.84 -4.31 -11.68
CA ASN A 277 -10.81 -4.64 -10.62
C ASN A 277 -11.84 -5.67 -11.10
N ILE A 278 -12.36 -5.52 -12.32
CA ILE A 278 -13.26 -6.51 -12.94
C ILE A 278 -12.60 -7.89 -12.96
N PHE A 279 -11.33 -7.97 -13.36
CA PHE A 279 -10.58 -9.21 -13.37
C PHE A 279 -10.50 -9.86 -11.98
N ILE A 280 -10.25 -9.06 -10.93
CA ILE A 280 -10.21 -9.57 -9.55
C ILE A 280 -11.59 -10.07 -9.11
N LEU A 281 -12.66 -9.36 -9.46
CA LEU A 281 -14.04 -9.71 -9.11
C LEU A 281 -14.59 -10.90 -9.90
N TYR A 282 -13.98 -11.21 -11.04
CA TYR A 282 -14.49 -12.22 -11.96
C TYR A 282 -14.29 -13.65 -11.45
N ASN A 283 -15.38 -14.41 -11.48
CA ASN A 283 -15.38 -15.85 -11.26
C ASN A 283 -16.24 -16.53 -12.34
N LYS A 284 -15.61 -17.32 -13.21
CA LYS A 284 -16.27 -17.93 -14.38
C LYS A 284 -17.62 -18.57 -14.07
N GLU A 285 -17.69 -19.41 -13.05
CA GLU A 285 -18.93 -20.13 -12.68
C GLU A 285 -20.07 -19.19 -12.28
N TRP A 286 -19.75 -18.06 -11.63
CA TRP A 286 -20.78 -17.12 -11.19
C TRP A 286 -21.35 -16.31 -12.36
N PHE A 287 -20.49 -15.90 -13.30
CA PHE A 287 -20.90 -15.07 -14.43
C PHE A 287 -21.51 -15.87 -15.59
N GLU A 288 -21.13 -17.14 -15.77
CA GLU A 288 -21.76 -18.06 -16.74
C GLU A 288 -23.23 -18.34 -16.39
N ASN A 289 -23.53 -18.43 -15.10
CA ASN A 289 -24.88 -18.71 -14.59
C ASN A 289 -25.72 -17.44 -14.34
N SER A 290 -25.21 -16.26 -14.70
CA SER A 290 -25.91 -15.00 -14.49
C SER A 290 -26.89 -14.68 -15.62
N ASP A 291 -28.08 -14.22 -15.25
CA ASP A 291 -29.09 -13.70 -16.18
C ASP A 291 -28.90 -12.22 -16.53
N GLU A 292 -27.97 -11.50 -15.87
CA GLU A 292 -27.71 -10.09 -16.15
C GLU A 292 -27.16 -9.87 -17.56
N ARG A 293 -27.53 -8.74 -18.18
CA ARG A 293 -27.18 -8.41 -19.56
C ARG A 293 -26.81 -6.93 -19.70
N ILE A 294 -25.84 -6.64 -20.56
CA ILE A 294 -25.48 -5.29 -21.01
C ILE A 294 -25.77 -5.21 -22.50
N ASP A 295 -26.62 -4.26 -22.90
CA ASP A 295 -27.05 -4.11 -24.29
C ASP A 295 -27.59 -5.43 -24.90
N GLY A 296 -28.21 -6.28 -24.08
CA GLY A 296 -28.72 -7.61 -24.49
C GLY A 296 -27.66 -8.72 -24.58
N GLU A 297 -26.39 -8.44 -24.31
CA GLU A 297 -25.29 -9.40 -24.28
C GLU A 297 -24.99 -9.89 -22.85
N THR A 298 -24.54 -11.14 -22.72
CA THR A 298 -24.02 -11.67 -21.45
C THR A 298 -22.67 -11.04 -21.13
N PHE A 299 -22.27 -11.05 -19.87
CA PHE A 299 -20.94 -10.59 -19.44
C PHE A 299 -19.82 -11.16 -20.31
N ILE A 300 -19.84 -12.48 -20.51
CA ILE A 300 -18.81 -13.22 -21.25
C ILE A 300 -18.76 -12.77 -22.71
N LYS A 301 -19.91 -12.57 -23.37
CA LYS A 301 -19.95 -12.09 -24.75
C LYS A 301 -19.36 -10.68 -24.88
N VAL A 302 -19.61 -9.81 -23.92
CA VAL A 302 -19.01 -8.47 -23.90
C VAL A 302 -17.50 -8.56 -23.73
N ILE A 303 -17.00 -9.40 -22.82
CA ILE A 303 -15.56 -9.62 -22.63
C ILE A 303 -14.92 -10.22 -23.89
N GLU A 304 -15.55 -11.20 -24.54
CA GLU A 304 -15.10 -11.76 -25.83
C GLU A 304 -15.02 -10.70 -26.93
N ARG A 305 -16.02 -9.82 -27.01
CA ARG A 305 -16.03 -8.70 -27.97
C ARG A 305 -14.85 -7.76 -27.71
N LEU A 306 -14.59 -7.41 -26.45
CA LEU A 306 -13.46 -6.56 -26.06
C LEU A 306 -12.11 -7.25 -26.35
N ALA A 307 -11.99 -8.54 -26.06
CA ALA A 307 -10.77 -9.33 -26.31
C ALA A 307 -10.44 -9.45 -27.81
N ARG A 308 -11.46 -9.47 -28.69
CA ARG A 308 -11.28 -9.52 -30.15
C ARG A 308 -11.11 -8.15 -30.81
N SER A 309 -11.35 -7.07 -30.06
CA SER A 309 -11.18 -5.70 -30.54
C SER A 309 -9.69 -5.36 -30.69
N LYS A 310 -9.38 -4.35 -31.49
CA LYS A 310 -8.04 -3.79 -31.64
C LYS A 310 -7.96 -2.48 -30.85
N ALA A 311 -6.78 -2.15 -30.31
CA ALA A 311 -6.59 -0.91 -29.55
C ALA A 311 -6.88 0.38 -30.36
N LYS A 312 -6.92 0.30 -31.69
CA LYS A 312 -7.30 1.41 -32.57
C LYS A 312 -8.81 1.56 -32.77
N ASP A 313 -9.60 0.56 -32.37
CA ASP A 313 -11.04 0.55 -32.60
C ASP A 313 -11.76 1.53 -31.66
N TYR A 314 -11.15 1.87 -30.53
CA TYR A 314 -11.68 2.82 -29.55
C TYR A 314 -10.58 3.72 -28.99
N PRO A 315 -10.84 5.02 -28.75
CA PRO A 315 -9.82 5.99 -28.32
C PRO A 315 -9.06 5.62 -27.05
N SER A 316 -9.76 5.06 -26.05
CA SER A 316 -9.18 4.73 -24.74
C SER A 316 -9.02 3.24 -24.49
N LEU A 317 -9.19 2.39 -25.51
CA LEU A 317 -8.93 0.95 -25.37
C LEU A 317 -7.44 0.66 -25.50
N SER A 318 -6.84 0.08 -24.46
CA SER A 318 -5.43 -0.30 -24.44
C SER A 318 -5.24 -1.78 -24.77
N ASN A 319 -4.04 -2.13 -25.24
CA ASN A 319 -3.64 -3.54 -25.34
C ASN A 319 -3.64 -4.23 -23.96
N LYS A 320 -3.33 -3.51 -22.87
CA LYS A 320 -3.36 -4.05 -21.50
C LYS A 320 -4.77 -4.51 -21.12
N THR A 321 -5.77 -3.69 -21.41
CA THR A 321 -7.19 -4.06 -21.22
C THR A 321 -7.55 -5.26 -22.09
N ILE A 322 -7.17 -5.27 -23.37
CA ILE A 322 -7.46 -6.38 -24.28
C ILE A 322 -6.86 -7.70 -23.78
N PHE A 323 -5.59 -7.71 -23.40
CA PHE A 323 -4.92 -8.90 -22.85
C PHE A 323 -5.61 -9.38 -21.57
N LYS A 324 -6.02 -8.46 -20.69
CA LYS A 324 -6.76 -8.84 -19.49
C LYS A 324 -8.09 -9.51 -19.83
N CYS A 325 -8.83 -9.00 -20.82
CA CYS A 325 -10.04 -9.63 -21.32
C CYS A 325 -9.77 -11.02 -21.93
N MET A 326 -8.64 -11.22 -22.61
CA MET A 326 -8.22 -12.55 -23.09
C MET A 326 -7.96 -13.50 -21.92
N ASP A 327 -7.20 -13.07 -20.91
CA ASP A 327 -6.92 -13.86 -19.71
C ASP A 327 -8.22 -14.30 -19.01
N MET A 328 -9.23 -13.43 -18.92
CA MET A 328 -10.54 -13.76 -18.32
C MET A 328 -11.30 -14.86 -19.07
N ILE A 329 -11.13 -14.96 -20.39
CA ILE A 329 -11.78 -15.99 -21.21
C ILE A 329 -11.08 -17.33 -20.99
N GLU A 330 -9.77 -17.32 -20.73
CA GLU A 330 -8.94 -18.51 -20.52
C GLU A 330 -9.02 -19.09 -19.09
N MET A 331 -9.42 -18.29 -18.10
CA MET A 331 -9.68 -18.73 -16.71
C MET A 331 -10.74 -19.84 -16.63
#